data_AF-A0A1I0FU46-F1
#
_entry.id   AF-A0A1I0FU46-F1
#
_cell.length_a   1.000
_cell.length_b   1.000
_cell.length_c   1.000
_cell.angle_alpha   90.00
_cell.angle_beta   90.00
_cell.angle_gamma   90.00
#
_symmetry.space_group_name_H-M   'P 1'
#
loop_
_entity.id
_entity.type
_entity.pdbx_description
1 polymer ?
#
loop_
_entity_poly.entity_id
_entity_poly.type
_entity_poly.pdbx_seq_one_letter_code
_entity_poly.pdbx_strand_id
1 'polypeptide(L)'
;QQRVERGFRFLKDPSFMTSSFFVEKPSRIEALLFLMTTALMIYAGLEHQIRTTLKENKKTITNSMKKQTDNPTLKWLFLKFTKIKCLIVDKKTVYIKGIDEEHRLIIRLLGEPYESIYREVKK
;
A
#
# COMPACT_ATOMS: atom_id res chain seq x y z
N GLN A 1 -20.76 6.37 11.88
CA GLN A 1 -20.63 4.97 12.32
C GLN A 1 -20.04 3.97 11.29
N GLN A 2 -20.62 3.75 10.10
CA GLN A 2 -20.32 2.57 9.23
C GLN A 2 -18.91 2.45 8.57
N ARG A 3 -18.00 3.41 8.78
CA ARG A 3 -16.68 3.40 8.13
C ARG A 3 -15.66 2.56 8.92
N VAL A 4 -15.79 2.54 10.24
CA VAL A 4 -14.92 1.78 11.16
C VAL A 4 -15.21 0.27 11.04
N GLU A 5 -16.48 -0.14 11.01
CA GLU A 5 -16.87 -1.55 10.88
C GLU A 5 -16.40 -2.19 9.57
N ARG A 6 -16.41 -1.44 8.46
CA ARG A 6 -15.83 -1.91 7.20
C ARG A 6 -14.32 -2.12 7.30
N GLY A 7 -13.62 -1.26 8.03
CA GLY A 7 -12.18 -1.37 8.27
C GLY A 7 -11.81 -2.60 9.08
N PHE A 8 -12.63 -3.01 10.06
CA PHE A 8 -12.39 -4.19 10.89
C PHE A 8 -13.02 -5.49 10.38
N ARG A 9 -13.66 -5.48 9.20
CA ARG A 9 -14.27 -6.69 8.61
C ARG A 9 -13.25 -7.80 8.36
N PHE A 10 -11.98 -7.46 8.13
CA PHE A 10 -10.91 -8.46 7.97
C PHE A 10 -10.70 -9.31 9.24
N LEU A 11 -10.96 -8.80 10.45
CA LEU A 11 -10.85 -9.58 11.70
C LEU A 11 -11.92 -10.70 11.76
N LYS A 12 -12.99 -10.55 10.98
CA LYS A 12 -14.10 -11.49 10.89
C LYS A 12 -14.07 -12.31 9.59
N ASP A 13 -13.11 -12.03 8.70
CA ASP A 13 -13.01 -12.71 7.42
C ASP A 13 -12.24 -14.04 7.60
N PRO A 14 -12.85 -15.20 7.28
CA PRO A 14 -12.18 -16.51 7.41
C PRO A 14 -10.92 -16.66 6.56
N SER A 15 -10.76 -15.84 5.52
CA SER A 15 -9.55 -15.81 4.68
C SER A 15 -8.36 -15.14 5.37
N PHE A 16 -8.60 -14.32 6.40
CA PHE A 16 -7.58 -13.87 7.31
C PHE A 16 -7.37 -14.99 8.32
N MET A 17 -6.17 -15.58 8.32
CA MET A 17 -5.80 -16.79 9.06
C MET A 17 -5.81 -16.60 10.60
N THR A 18 -6.93 -16.17 11.16
CA THR A 18 -7.19 -16.06 12.60
C THR A 18 -7.04 -17.41 13.29
N SER A 19 -7.27 -18.51 12.58
CA SER A 19 -6.95 -19.87 13.03
C SER A 19 -5.46 -20.23 12.97
N SER A 20 -4.63 -19.55 12.17
CA SER A 20 -3.17 -19.77 12.15
C SER A 20 -2.44 -18.93 13.20
N PHE A 21 -3.05 -17.82 13.63
CA PHE A 21 -2.58 -17.10 14.80
C PHE A 21 -3.05 -17.90 16.04
N PHE A 22 -2.14 -18.66 16.67
CA PHE A 22 -2.39 -19.31 17.96
C PHE A 22 -2.53 -18.25 19.08
N VAL A 23 -3.64 -17.52 19.06
CA VAL A 23 -3.96 -16.43 19.99
C VAL A 23 -4.80 -16.95 21.16
N GLU A 24 -4.28 -17.98 21.84
CA GLU A 24 -4.98 -18.60 22.98
C GLU A 24 -4.93 -17.73 24.25
N LYS A 25 -3.93 -16.84 24.35
CA LYS A 25 -3.75 -15.95 25.51
C LYS A 25 -4.37 -14.57 25.23
N PRO A 26 -5.18 -14.01 26.16
CA PRO A 26 -5.77 -12.67 26.02
C PRO A 26 -4.76 -11.56 25.67
N SER A 27 -3.56 -11.60 26.25
CA SER A 27 -2.49 -10.63 25.97
C SER A 27 -2.01 -10.64 24.51
N ARG A 28 -2.06 -11.80 23.83
CA ARG A 28 -1.72 -11.87 22.40
C ARG A 28 -2.84 -11.29 21.52
N ILE A 29 -4.10 -11.39 21.96
CA ILE A 29 -5.24 -10.78 21.26
C ILE A 29 -5.11 -9.25 21.34
N GLU A 30 -4.81 -8.71 22.52
CA GLU A 30 -4.61 -7.27 22.71
C GLU A 30 -3.47 -6.72 21.85
N ALA A 31 -2.31 -7.39 21.86
CA ALA A 31 -1.18 -7.00 21.02
C ALA A 31 -1.51 -7.05 19.52
N LEU A 32 -2.24 -8.09 19.08
CA LEU A 32 -2.67 -8.21 17.70
C LEU A 32 -3.67 -7.11 17.33
N LEU A 33 -4.66 -6.83 18.17
CA LEU A 33 -5.63 -5.75 17.94
C LEU A 33 -4.94 -4.38 17.83
N PHE A 34 -3.94 -4.12 18.67
CA PHE A 34 -3.14 -2.90 18.61
C PHE A 34 -2.36 -2.80 17.29
N LEU A 35 -1.69 -3.88 16.88
CA LEU A 35 -0.95 -3.93 15.62
C LEU A 35 -1.87 -3.73 14.41
N MET A 36 -3.01 -4.43 14.39
CA MET A 36 -3.98 -4.32 13.30
C MET A 36 -4.60 -2.92 13.23
N THR A 37 -4.92 -2.30 14.38
CA THR A 37 -5.46 -0.94 14.42
C THR A 37 -4.44 0.08 13.91
N THR A 38 -3.18 -0.05 14.34
CA THR A 38 -2.07 0.79 13.86
C THR A 38 -1.87 0.64 12.35
N ALA A 39 -1.89 -0.60 11.85
CA ALA A 39 -1.76 -0.87 10.41
C ALA A 39 -2.92 -0.28 9.60
N LEU A 40 -4.16 -0.38 10.08
CA LEU A 40 -5.33 0.24 9.44
C LEU A 40 -5.25 1.76 9.43
N MET A 41 -4.73 2.37 10.50
CA MET A 41 -4.56 3.82 10.58
C MET A 41 -3.55 4.30 9.54
N ILE A 42 -2.39 3.64 9.44
CA ILE A 42 -1.38 3.92 8.40
C ILE A 42 -1.97 3.74 7.01
N TYR A 43 -2.69 2.63 6.78
CA TYR A 43 -3.34 2.34 5.51
C TYR A 43 -4.35 3.44 5.12
N ALA A 44 -5.22 3.85 6.06
CA ALA A 44 -6.21 4.90 5.82
C ALA A 44 -5.56 6.27 5.59
N GLY A 45 -4.48 6.57 6.32
CA GLY A 45 -3.69 7.80 6.17
C GLY A 45 -3.04 7.88 4.79
N LEU A 46 -2.36 6.82 4.36
CA LEU A 46 -1.77 6.74 3.01
C LEU A 46 -2.82 6.84 1.90
N GLU A 47 -3.94 6.12 2.04
CA GLU A 47 -5.03 6.19 1.07
C GLU A 47 -5.60 7.62 0.97
N HIS A 48 -5.75 8.30 2.11
CA HIS A 48 -6.19 9.68 2.15
C HIS A 48 -5.17 10.61 1.49
N GLN A 49 -3.89 10.50 1.85
CA GLN A 49 -2.80 11.32 1.29
C GLN A 49 -2.76 11.21 -0.23
N ILE A 50 -2.73 9.99 -0.78
CA ILE A 50 -2.67 9.77 -2.23
C ILE A 50 -3.88 10.39 -2.94
N ARG A 51 -5.08 10.20 -2.40
CA ARG A 51 -6.31 10.77 -2.98
C ARG A 51 -6.31 12.29 -2.96
N THR A 52 -5.86 12.89 -1.86
CA THR A 52 -5.74 14.34 -1.72
C THR A 52 -4.76 14.88 -2.75
N THR A 53 -3.56 14.29 -2.85
CA THR A 53 -2.55 14.73 -3.80
C THR A 53 -2.96 14.55 -5.26
N LEU A 54 -3.67 13.46 -5.60
CA LEU A 54 -4.22 13.26 -6.95
C LEU A 54 -5.25 14.32 -7.31
N LYS A 55 -6.13 14.69 -6.37
CA LYS A 55 -7.13 15.75 -6.55
C LYS A 55 -6.50 17.12 -6.73
N GLU A 56 -5.55 17.48 -5.87
CA GLU A 56 -4.83 18.76 -5.93
C GLU A 56 -4.11 18.93 -7.27
N ASN A 57 -3.48 17.87 -7.76
CA ASN A 57 -2.75 17.89 -9.03
C ASN A 57 -3.63 17.61 -10.27
N LYS A 58 -4.94 17.41 -10.08
CA LYS A 58 -5.91 17.02 -11.14
C LYS A 58 -5.44 15.84 -11.97
N LYS A 59 -4.83 14.84 -11.32
CA LYS A 59 -4.33 13.62 -11.94
C LYS A 59 -5.25 12.45 -11.62
N THR A 60 -5.27 11.47 -12.51
CA THR A 60 -6.02 10.22 -12.34
C THR A 60 -5.10 9.04 -12.60
N ILE A 61 -5.43 7.91 -11.98
CA ILE A 61 -4.77 6.63 -12.22
C ILE A 61 -5.79 5.57 -12.57
N THR A 62 -5.34 4.51 -13.25
CA THR A 62 -6.21 3.40 -13.62
C THR A 62 -6.56 2.57 -12.38
N ASN A 63 -7.86 2.33 -12.13
CA ASN A 63 -8.37 1.48 -11.05
C ASN A 63 -8.46 -0.02 -11.45
N SER A 64 -8.92 -0.87 -10.52
CA SER A 64 -9.10 -2.32 -10.74
C SER A 64 -10.10 -2.67 -11.84
N MET A 65 -11.00 -1.75 -12.20
CA MET A 65 -11.95 -1.88 -13.29
C MET A 65 -11.45 -1.26 -14.60
N LYS A 66 -10.15 -0.92 -14.69
CA LYS A 66 -9.51 -0.26 -15.83
C LYS A 66 -10.05 1.14 -16.16
N LYS A 67 -10.70 1.82 -15.21
CA LYS A 67 -11.19 3.20 -15.35
C LYS A 67 -10.23 4.19 -14.72
N GLN A 68 -10.12 5.39 -15.27
CA GLN A 68 -9.36 6.48 -14.67
C GLN A 68 -10.11 7.03 -13.44
N THR A 69 -9.39 7.23 -12.34
CA THR A 69 -9.96 7.78 -11.10
C THR A 69 -8.92 8.56 -10.29
N ASP A 70 -9.38 9.61 -9.63
CA ASP A 70 -8.67 10.38 -8.59
C ASP A 70 -8.90 9.79 -7.18
N ASN A 71 -9.77 8.78 -7.07
CA ASN A 71 -10.16 8.14 -5.82
C ASN A 71 -9.81 6.65 -5.78
N PRO A 72 -8.53 6.25 -6.02
CA PRO A 72 -8.14 4.85 -6.02
C PRO A 72 -8.20 4.23 -4.62
N THR A 73 -8.25 2.90 -4.53
CA THR A 73 -8.04 2.18 -3.27
C THR A 73 -6.57 1.84 -3.10
N LEU A 74 -6.06 1.94 -1.87
CA LEU A 74 -4.65 1.64 -1.60
C LEU A 74 -4.31 0.16 -1.86
N LYS A 75 -5.28 -0.75 -1.67
CA LYS A 75 -5.18 -2.17 -2.05
C LYS A 75 -4.84 -2.33 -3.53
N TRP A 76 -5.53 -1.62 -4.42
CA TRP A 76 -5.25 -1.68 -5.85
C TRP A 76 -3.88 -1.11 -6.18
N LEU A 77 -3.52 -0.01 -5.52
CA LEU A 77 -2.20 0.60 -5.69
C LEU A 77 -1.08 -0.38 -5.28
N PHE A 78 -1.19 -1.02 -4.13
CA PHE A 78 -0.23 -2.04 -3.69
C PHE A 78 -0.12 -3.20 -4.67
N LEU A 79 -1.23 -3.69 -5.21
CA LEU A 79 -1.21 -4.71 -6.26
C LEU A 79 -0.44 -4.27 -7.50
N LYS A 80 -0.50 -3.00 -7.90
CA LYS A 80 0.33 -2.48 -9.00
C LYS A 80 1.81 -2.52 -8.64
N PHE A 81 2.16 -2.02 -7.45
CA PHE A 81 3.54 -1.98 -6.98
C PHE A 81 4.17 -3.38 -6.79
N THR A 82 3.39 -4.45 -6.60
CA THR A 82 3.94 -5.83 -6.56
C THR A 82 4.64 -6.26 -7.86
N LYS A 83 4.35 -5.58 -8.98
CA LYS A 83 5.01 -5.81 -10.28
C LYS A 83 6.43 -5.26 -10.32
N ILE A 84 6.76 -4.30 -9.44
CA ILE A 84 8.12 -3.79 -9.33
C ILE A 84 8.99 -4.88 -8.73
N LYS A 85 10.04 -5.26 -9.46
CA LYS A 85 11.02 -6.26 -9.04
C LYS A 85 12.38 -5.59 -8.87
N CYS A 86 13.03 -5.92 -7.76
CA CYS A 86 14.39 -5.49 -7.46
C CYS A 86 15.32 -6.70 -7.64
N LEU A 87 16.36 -6.54 -8.46
CA LEU A 87 17.39 -7.54 -8.72
C LEU A 87 18.72 -7.01 -8.21
N ILE A 88 19.31 -7.71 -7.24
CA ILE A 88 20.62 -7.34 -6.70
C ILE A 88 21.66 -8.26 -7.34
N VAL A 89 22.58 -7.68 -8.11
CA VAL A 89 23.71 -8.37 -8.74
C VAL A 89 24.98 -8.01 -7.99
N ASP A 90 25.78 -9.02 -7.67
CA ASP A 90 27.09 -8.90 -7.01
C ASP A 90 27.10 -8.08 -5.70
N LYS A 91 25.96 -8.04 -4.98
CA LYS A 91 25.75 -7.28 -3.72
C LYS A 91 26.04 -5.77 -3.84
N LYS A 92 26.19 -5.24 -5.05
CA LYS A 92 26.56 -3.85 -5.30
C LYS A 92 25.62 -3.16 -6.29
N THR A 93 25.07 -3.90 -7.24
CA THR A 93 24.25 -3.32 -8.31
C THR A 93 22.79 -3.69 -8.11
N VAL A 94 21.91 -2.68 -8.10
CA VAL A 94 20.48 -2.85 -7.84
C VAL A 94 19.69 -2.48 -9.09
N TYR A 95 19.14 -3.47 -9.78
CA TYR A 95 18.29 -3.25 -10.95
C TYR A 95 16.82 -3.24 -10.56
N ILE A 96 16.13 -2.13 -10.80
CA ILE A 96 14.69 -2.01 -10.57
C ILE A 96 13.97 -2.17 -11.92
N LYS A 97 13.12 -3.19 -12.04
CA LYS A 97 12.33 -3.48 -13.24
C LYS A 97 10.83 -3.41 -12.92
N GLY A 98 10.01 -3.05 -13.90
CA GLY A 98 8.55 -3.06 -13.77
C GLY A 98 7.93 -1.76 -13.22
N ILE A 99 8.70 -0.66 -13.17
CA ILE A 99 8.17 0.68 -12.94
C ILE A 99 7.55 1.19 -14.25
N ASP A 100 6.25 1.49 -14.23
CA ASP A 100 5.54 2.18 -15.32
C ASP A 100 5.31 3.68 -15.00
N GLU A 101 4.69 4.40 -15.94
CA GLU A 101 4.40 5.83 -15.80
C GLU A 101 3.48 6.17 -14.63
N GLU A 102 2.53 5.29 -14.29
CA GLU A 102 1.65 5.52 -13.13
C GLU A 102 2.42 5.33 -11.81
N HIS A 103 3.34 4.36 -11.74
CA HIS A 103 4.22 4.22 -10.58
C HIS A 103 5.06 5.49 -10.41
N ARG A 104 5.68 6.00 -11.50
CA ARG A 104 6.47 7.24 -11.46
C ARG A 104 5.63 8.44 -11.04
N LEU A 105 4.40 8.55 -11.54
CA LEU A 105 3.46 9.59 -11.16
C LEU A 105 3.19 9.55 -9.66
N ILE A 106 2.80 8.39 -9.12
CA ILE A 106 2.47 8.24 -7.70
C ILE A 106 3.68 8.50 -6.81
N ILE A 107 4.86 7.97 -7.17
CA ILE A 107 6.09 8.20 -6.42
C ILE A 107 6.44 9.70 -6.37
N ARG A 108 6.33 10.41 -7.50
CA ARG A 108 6.55 11.87 -7.56
C ARG A 108 5.57 12.65 -6.70
N LEU A 109 4.29 12.26 -6.74
CA LEU A 109 3.24 12.91 -5.94
C LEU A 109 3.45 12.69 -4.44
N LEU A 110 4.01 11.55 -4.02
CA LEU A 110 4.34 11.28 -2.62
C LEU A 110 5.57 12.04 -2.13
N GLY A 111 6.43 12.50 -3.04
CA GLY A 111 7.56 13.40 -2.77
C GLY A 111 8.94 12.71 -2.72
N GLU A 112 9.95 13.54 -2.45
CA GLU A 112 11.38 13.21 -2.54
C GLU A 112 11.81 11.97 -1.76
N PRO A 113 11.32 11.71 -0.52
CA PRO A 113 11.71 10.51 0.23
C PRO A 113 11.37 9.22 -0.52
N TYR A 114 10.24 9.18 -1.22
CA TYR A 114 9.81 8.02 -2.00
C TYR A 114 10.60 7.91 -3.30
N GLU A 115 10.89 9.04 -3.94
CA GLU A 115 11.74 9.06 -5.14
C GLU A 115 13.13 8.50 -4.86
N SER A 116 13.72 8.81 -3.70
CA SER A 116 15.06 8.32 -3.34
C SER A 116 15.16 6.79 -3.31
N ILE A 117 14.09 6.10 -2.89
CA ILE A 117 14.01 4.63 -2.77
C ILE A 117 13.96 3.97 -4.16
N TYR A 118 13.23 4.59 -5.09
CA TYR A 118 13.04 4.07 -6.45
C TYR A 118 14.00 4.68 -7.47
N ARG A 119 14.94 5.53 -7.04
CA ARG A 119 15.94 6.15 -7.91
C ARG A 119 16.81 5.03 -8.48
N GLU A 120 16.76 4.87 -9.80
CA GLU A 120 17.52 3.86 -10.53
C GLU A 120 18.99 3.88 -10.10
N VAL A 121 19.48 2.79 -9.49
CA VAL A 121 20.91 2.53 -9.44
C VAL A 121 21.30 2.24 -10.88
N LYS A 122 22.01 3.21 -11.48
CA LYS A 122 22.31 3.31 -12.90
C LYS A 122 22.85 2.01 -13.50
N LYS A 123 22.47 1.83 -14.78
CA LYS A 123 23.00 0.93 -15.82
C LYS A 123 24.46 0.52 -15.64
#